data_AF-A0A1V5ZG00-F1
#
_entry.id   AF-A0A1V5ZG00-F1
#
_cell.length_a   1.000
_cell.length_b   1.000
_cell.length_c   1.000
_cell.angle_alpha   90.00
_cell.angle_beta   90.00
_cell.angle_gamma   90.00
#
_symmetry.space_group_name_H-M   'P 1'
#
loop_
_entity.id
_entity.type
_entity.pdbx_description
1 polymer ?
#
loop_
_entity_poly.entity_id
_entity_poly.type
_entity_poly.pdbx_seq_one_letter_code
_entity_poly.pdbx_strand_id
1 'polypeptide(L)' 'MTEVPLPNPTYSGHLWQLDEFLSWLDGGREPDTVLSDNMQSAATMFAAIVASGDAATVDVQKMVQAAMQV' A
#
# COMPACT_ATOMS: atom_id res chain seq x y z
N MET A 1 20.55 -4.13 35.17
CA MET A 1 19.66 -3.09 34.62
C MET A 1 18.27 -3.69 34.54
N THR A 2 17.27 -3.03 35.12
CA THR A 2 15.87 -3.46 34.98
C THR A 2 15.32 -2.85 33.71
N GLU A 3 14.82 -3.67 32.80
CA GLU A 3 14.19 -3.22 31.56
C GLU A 3 12.90 -2.45 31.88
N VAL A 4 12.70 -1.30 31.21
CA VAL A 4 11.46 -0.53 31.30
C VAL A 4 10.62 -0.86 30.07
N PRO A 5 9.38 -1.36 30.24
CA PRO A 5 8.52 -1.69 29.10
C PRO A 5 8.19 -0.44 28.27
N LEU A 6 8.36 -0.52 26.95
CA LEU A 6 7.91 0.54 26.06
C LEU A 6 6.37 0.58 26.02
N PRO A 7 5.75 1.78 26.04
CA PRO A 7 4.35 1.92 25.69
C PRO A 7 4.12 1.38 24.26
N ASN A 8 3.11 0.54 24.07
CA ASN A 8 2.68 0.07 22.76
C ASN A 8 1.34 0.74 22.41
N PRO A 9 1.34 1.87 21.67
CA PRO A 9 0.10 2.53 21.30
C PRO A 9 -0.69 1.65 20.33
N THR A 10 -1.97 1.42 20.62
CA THR A 10 -2.85 0.53 19.85
C THR A 10 -2.86 0.82 18.34
N TYR A 11 -2.64 2.07 17.94
CA TYR A 11 -2.78 2.54 16.56
C TYR A 11 -1.54 3.26 16.03
N SER A 12 -0.35 2.98 16.57
CA SER A 12 0.89 3.67 16.21
C SER A 12 1.12 3.77 14.69
N GLY A 13 0.91 2.67 13.95
CA GLY A 13 1.04 2.66 12.48
C GLY A 13 -0.04 3.48 11.76
N HIS A 14 -1.30 3.43 12.21
CA HIS A 14 -2.39 4.20 11.60
C HIS A 14 -2.22 5.70 11.82
N LEU A 15 -1.79 6.08 13.03
CA LEU A 15 -1.51 7.49 13.34
C LEU A 15 -0.40 8.04 12.46
N TRP A 16 0.62 7.25 12.17
CA TRP A 16 1.71 7.64 11.27
C TRP A 16 1.22 7.85 9.83
N GLN A 17 0.39 6.94 9.29
CA GLN A 17 -0.19 7.10 7.94
C GLN A 17 -1.11 8.33 7.85
N LEU A 18 -1.90 8.59 8.90
CA LEU A 18 -2.77 9.77 8.95
C LEU A 18 -1.95 11.07 9.00
N ASP A 19 -0.90 11.10 9.82
CA ASP A 19 0.01 12.24 9.94
C ASP A 19 0.71 12.54 8.61
N GLU A 20 1.20 11.51 7.92
CA GLU A 20 1.82 11.64 6.60
C GLU A 20 0.84 12.21 5.56
N PHE A 21 -0.39 11.69 5.52
CA PHE A 21 -1.42 12.17 4.60
C PHE A 21 -1.83 13.62 4.87
N LEU A 22 -2.09 13.98 6.13
CA LEU A 22 -2.47 15.35 6.50
C LEU A 22 -1.32 16.33 6.25
N SER A 23 -0.10 15.95 6.61
CA SER A 23 1.10 16.76 6.34
C SER A 23 1.28 17.03 4.85
N TRP A 24 1.00 16.05 3.99
CA TRP A 24 1.03 16.25 2.55
C TRP A 24 -0.03 17.25 2.07
N LEU A 25 -1.26 17.18 2.58
CA LEU A 25 -2.31 18.15 2.26
C LEU A 25 -1.94 19.58 2.65
N ASP A 26 -1.14 19.74 3.71
CA ASP A 26 -0.63 21.04 4.17
C ASP A 26 0.62 21.52 3.40
N GLY A 27 0.97 20.85 2.29
CA GLY A 27 2.11 21.21 1.42
C GLY A 27 3.45 20.58 1.86
N GLY A 28 3.39 19.58 2.74
CA GLY A 28 4.52 18.72 3.08
C GLY A 28 4.94 17.80 1.92
N ARG A 29 5.89 16.91 2.20
CA ARG A 29 6.37 15.93 1.21
C ARG A 29 5.26 14.99 0.77
N GLU A 30 5.38 14.46 -0.45
CA GLU A 30 4.54 13.37 -0.91
C GLU A 30 4.66 12.14 0.03
N PRO A 31 3.56 11.41 0.29
CA PRO A 31 3.59 10.22 1.12
C PRO A 31 4.49 9.13 0.54
N ASP A 32 5.00 8.24 1.39
CA ASP A 32 5.84 7.12 0.95
C ASP A 32 5.10 6.12 0.04
N THR A 33 3.76 6.09 0.11
CA THR A 33 2.91 5.24 -0.74
C THR A 33 1.90 6.10 -1.46
N VAL A 34 2.00 6.14 -2.79
CA VAL A 34 1.14 6.96 -3.65
C VAL A 34 0.17 6.10 -4.44
N LEU A 35 -0.70 6.73 -5.22
CA LEU A 35 -1.73 6.02 -5.98
C LEU A 35 -1.15 4.92 -6.89
N SER A 36 -0.02 5.18 -7.56
CA SER A 36 0.61 4.18 -8.44
C SER A 36 1.04 2.92 -7.68
N ASP A 37 1.52 3.05 -6.45
CA ASP A 37 1.94 1.91 -5.63
C ASP A 37 0.73 1.10 -5.18
N ASN A 38 -0.36 1.78 -4.82
CA ASN A 38 -1.63 1.14 -4.48
C ASN A 38 -2.19 0.34 -5.67
N MET A 39 -2.06 0.87 -6.89
CA MET A 39 -2.50 0.17 -8.10
C MET A 39 -1.69 -1.11 -8.37
N GLN A 40 -0.39 -1.13 -8.06
CA GLN A 40 0.44 -2.33 -8.14
C GLN A 40 -0.04 -3.41 -7.16
N SER A 41 -0.35 -3.00 -5.92
CA SER A 41 -0.85 -3.89 -4.87
C SER A 41 -2.22 -4.48 -5.24
N ALA A 42 -3.14 -3.63 -5.70
CA ALA A 42 -4.46 -4.06 -6.15
C ALA A 42 -4.38 -5.04 -7.33
N ALA A 43 -3.58 -4.71 -8.36
CA ALA A 43 -3.40 -5.58 -9.53
C ALA A 43 -2.80 -6.94 -9.13
N THR A 44 -1.87 -6.97 -8.17
CA THR A 44 -1.29 -8.21 -7.65
C THR A 44 -2.36 -9.10 -7.00
N MET A 45 -3.25 -8.52 -6.19
CA MET A 45 -4.35 -9.27 -5.58
C MET A 45 -5.30 -9.86 -6.63
N PHE A 46 -5.70 -9.08 -7.63
CA PHE A 46 -6.54 -9.58 -8.73
C PHE A 46 -5.84 -10.64 -9.58
N ALA A 47 -4.55 -10.45 -9.87
CA ALA A 47 -3.76 -11.43 -10.59
C ALA A 47 -3.66 -12.76 -9.82
N ALA A 48 -3.52 -12.72 -8.49
CA ALA A 48 -3.51 -13.92 -7.66
C ALA A 48 -4.85 -14.68 -7.72
N ILE A 49 -5.98 -13.96 -7.70
CA ILE A 49 -7.32 -14.56 -7.88
C ILE A 49 -7.39 -15.29 -9.23
N VAL A 50 -7.02 -14.63 -10.33
CA VAL A 50 -7.02 -15.23 -11.67
C VAL A 50 -6.09 -16.44 -11.75
N ALA A 51 -4.85 -16.27 -11.28
CA ALA A 51 -3.84 -17.33 -11.29
C ALA A 51 -4.30 -18.57 -10.50
N SER A 52 -4.99 -18.38 -9.38
CA SER A 52 -5.52 -19.48 -8.56
C SER A 52 -6.65 -20.26 -9.23
N GLY A 53 -7.43 -19.62 -10.10
CA GLY A 53 -8.52 -20.27 -10.83
C GLY A 53 -8.02 -21.12 -12.01
N ASP A 54 -7.07 -20.57 -12.77
CA ASP A 54 -6.64 -21.14 -14.06
C ASP A 54 -5.29 -21.88 -13.99
N ALA A 55 -4.64 -21.91 -12.83
CA ALA A 55 -3.26 -22.40 -12.64
C ALA A 55 -2.26 -21.78 -13.65
N ALA A 56 -2.53 -20.54 -14.06
CA ALA A 56 -1.77 -19.82 -15.08
C ALA A 56 -0.87 -18.76 -14.46
N THR A 57 0.25 -18.48 -15.11
CA THR A 57 1.06 -17.29 -14.82
C THR A 57 0.35 -16.05 -15.37
N VAL A 58 0.20 -15.02 -14.54
CA VAL A 58 -0.49 -13.77 -14.90
C VAL A 58 0.51 -12.62 -14.96
N ASP A 59 0.44 -11.81 -16.02
CA ASP A 59 1.22 -10.58 -16.17
C ASP A 59 0.56 -9.43 -15.41
N VAL A 60 1.06 -9.16 -14.20
CA VAL A 60 0.57 -8.09 -13.33
C VAL A 60 0.79 -6.71 -13.96
N GLN A 61 1.92 -6.47 -14.63
CA GLN A 61 2.23 -5.15 -15.19
C GLN A 61 1.30 -4.80 -16.35
N LYS A 62 0.92 -5.79 -17.16
CA LYS A 62 -0.12 -5.60 -18.18
C LYS A 62 -1.47 -5.17 -17.58
N MET A 63 -1.85 -5.72 -16.42
CA MET A 63 -3.08 -5.31 -15.72
C MET A 63 -2.99 -3.86 -15.21
N VAL A 64 -1.88 -3.47 -14.60
CA VAL A 64 -1.67 -2.09 -14.12
C VAL A 64 -1.73 -1.10 -15.28
N GLN A 65 -1.03 -1.38 -16.38
CA GLN A 65 -1.04 -0.50 -17.55
C GLN A 65 -2.45 -0.32 -18.13
N ALA A 66 -3.23 -1.40 -18.23
CA ALA A 66 -4.61 -1.31 -18.70
C ALA A 66 -5.51 -0.47 -17.77
N ALA A 67 -5.30 -0.55 -16.45
CA ALA A 67 -6.08 0.20 -15.47
C ALA A 67 -5.72 1.69 -15.39
N MET A 68 -4.50 2.06 -15.76
CA MET A 68 -3.97 3.43 -15.68
C MET A 68 -4.10 4.23 -16.99
N GLN A 69 -4.64 3.64 -18.05
CA GLN A 69 -4.87 4.28 -19.36
C GLN A 69 -6.23 5.01 -19.46
N VAL A 70 -6.92 5.22 -18.34
CA VAL A 70 -8.26 5.85 -18.27
C VAL A 70 -8.17 7.37 -18.19
#